data_AF-A0A2A5AVU8-F1
#
_entry.id   AF-A0A2A5AVU8-F1
#
_cell.length_a   1.000
_cell.length_b   1.000
_cell.length_c   1.000
_cell.angle_alpha   90.00
_cell.angle_beta   90.00
_cell.angle_gamma   90.00
#
_symmetry.space_group_name_H-M   'P 1'
#
loop_
_entity.id
_entity.type
_entity.pdbx_description
1 polymer ?
#
loop_
_entity_poly.entity_id
_entity_poly.type
_entity_poly.pdbx_seq_one_letter_code
_entity_poly.pdbx_strand_id
1 'polypeptide(L)'
;MKSLNSTINKLETEGRRSSLLTSRQSRRENLKLLSAIPALGLGMTGFMSKTHAAIPDCTLAPAMTEGPFWVDENLTQSDITTGTTRASVLDGYPLDLDIYVFNNESSSCGSLPASNVVIDIWHCDAAGEYSGVSGNGQSNTAGQNFLRGNQVTDASGKVRFRTIYPGWYSGRAIHIHLRARVYDQIGNNTYNFSSQLFFDDSISDDILATSPYNTRGTRNTLNNSDNIYRGANSPLDLLLSANTEGGVTGKIAFGLSNLPDSILNNSFAVSTQVGGISSIPTLITTLTISNDDVGTTGNIFVAAQSGDLTYFNDGESWIPYTQEMGDYPAYYTGILNAEHVLTILSGVDITGLGAINFYLGYGASGTEMIQNSRYQLAHSL
;
A
#
# COMPACT_ATOMS: atom_id res chain seq x y z
N MET A 1 -7.96 -25.71 24.52
CA MET A 1 -9.27 -26.37 24.34
C MET A 1 -10.41 -25.83 25.23
N LYS A 2 -10.23 -25.51 26.52
CA LYS A 2 -11.32 -24.93 27.36
C LYS A 2 -11.41 -23.38 27.37
N SER A 3 -10.34 -22.65 27.01
CA SER A 3 -10.35 -21.17 27.08
C SER A 3 -11.09 -20.51 25.90
N LEU A 4 -10.95 -21.03 24.67
CA LEU A 4 -11.54 -20.45 23.46
C LEU A 4 -13.07 -20.37 23.50
N ASN A 5 -13.73 -21.50 23.82
CA ASN A 5 -15.19 -21.55 23.93
C ASN A 5 -15.73 -20.70 25.10
N SER A 6 -14.94 -20.48 26.15
CA SER A 6 -15.36 -19.65 27.28
C SER A 6 -15.24 -18.15 26.98
N THR A 7 -14.22 -17.74 26.21
CA THR A 7 -13.98 -16.35 25.84
C THR A 7 -14.96 -15.88 24.77
N ILE A 8 -15.29 -16.73 23.79
CA ILE A 8 -16.24 -16.39 22.71
C ILE A 8 -17.69 -16.33 23.25
N ASN A 9 -18.12 -17.28 24.09
CA ASN A 9 -19.47 -17.27 24.66
C ASN A 9 -19.73 -16.10 25.63
N LYS A 10 -18.68 -15.61 26.31
CA LYS A 10 -18.78 -14.47 27.24
C LYS A 10 -18.95 -13.13 26.52
N LEU A 11 -18.42 -12.99 25.30
CA LEU A 11 -18.52 -11.78 24.49
C LEU A 11 -19.90 -11.64 23.80
N GLU A 12 -20.53 -12.74 23.40
CA GLU A 12 -21.89 -12.69 22.83
C GLU A 12 -22.97 -12.33 23.85
N THR A 13 -22.78 -12.68 25.13
CA THR A 13 -23.72 -12.35 26.21
C THR A 13 -23.61 -10.90 26.67
N GLU A 14 -22.41 -10.31 26.62
CA GLU A 14 -22.18 -8.90 26.95
C GLU A 14 -22.56 -7.97 25.78
N GLY A 15 -22.33 -8.38 24.52
CA GLY A 15 -22.78 -7.67 23.32
C GLY A 15 -24.31 -7.57 23.18
N ARG A 16 -25.05 -8.63 23.56
CA ARG A 16 -26.53 -8.61 23.59
C ARG A 16 -27.13 -7.74 24.69
N ARG A 17 -26.42 -7.49 25.80
CA ARG A 17 -26.90 -6.60 26.87
C ARG A 17 -26.82 -5.12 26.49
N SER A 18 -25.89 -4.76 25.60
CA SER A 18 -25.76 -3.38 25.10
C SER A 18 -26.84 -3.02 24.06
N SER A 19 -27.28 -3.99 23.24
CA SER A 19 -28.25 -3.74 22.16
C SER A 19 -29.74 -3.81 22.55
N LEU A 20 -30.06 -4.27 23.78
CA LEU A 20 -31.44 -4.40 24.26
C LEU A 20 -31.98 -3.18 25.03
N LEU A 21 -31.14 -2.15 25.28
CA LEU A 21 -31.55 -0.93 25.99
C LEU A 21 -31.92 0.26 25.07
N THR A 22 -31.79 0.14 23.74
CA THR A 22 -32.07 1.26 22.80
C THR A 22 -33.25 1.04 21.86
N SER A 23 -34.08 0.00 22.06
CA SER A 23 -35.12 -0.39 21.09
C SER A 23 -36.56 -0.39 21.65
N ARG A 24 -36.88 0.36 22.71
CA ARG A 24 -38.27 0.55 23.16
C ARG A 24 -38.52 1.89 23.86
N GLN A 25 -38.92 2.93 23.12
CA GLN A 25 -40.11 3.73 23.45
C GLN A 25 -40.47 4.78 22.37
N SER A 26 -41.45 4.41 21.54
CA SER A 26 -42.56 5.19 20.94
C SER A 26 -42.49 6.72 20.79
N ARG A 27 -42.80 7.13 19.54
CA ARG A 27 -43.53 8.35 19.12
C ARG A 27 -44.50 8.91 20.18
N ARG A 28 -44.37 10.20 20.51
CA ARG A 28 -45.46 11.19 20.67
C ARG A 28 -44.89 12.62 20.80
N GLU A 29 -45.64 13.58 20.27
CA GLU A 29 -45.34 14.99 20.08
C GLU A 29 -45.18 15.79 21.40
N ASN A 30 -44.28 16.78 21.45
CA ASN A 30 -44.58 18.21 21.67
C ASN A 30 -43.35 19.07 22.01
N LEU A 31 -43.37 20.30 21.48
CA LEU A 31 -42.51 21.46 21.77
C LEU A 31 -42.20 21.67 23.26
N LYS A 32 -40.94 22.01 23.59
CA LYS A 32 -40.57 23.22 24.35
C LYS A 32 -39.05 23.44 24.39
N LEU A 33 -38.71 24.73 24.44
CA LEU A 33 -37.43 25.37 24.17
C LEU A 33 -36.64 25.65 25.48
N LEU A 34 -35.29 25.57 25.38
CA LEU A 34 -34.23 26.15 26.23
C LEU A 34 -34.07 25.71 27.72
N SER A 35 -32.92 25.08 28.03
CA SER A 35 -31.91 25.63 28.99
C SER A 35 -30.67 24.73 29.07
N ALA A 36 -29.51 25.35 29.31
CA ALA A 36 -28.15 24.89 29.02
C ALA A 36 -27.45 24.01 30.10
N ILE A 37 -26.18 23.70 29.78
CA ILE A 37 -25.01 23.23 30.57
C ILE A 37 -24.83 21.69 30.73
N PRO A 38 -23.60 21.15 30.88
CA PRO A 38 -22.65 20.79 29.81
C PRO A 38 -22.33 19.28 29.83
N ALA A 39 -22.37 18.60 28.68
CA ALA A 39 -21.91 17.22 28.59
C ALA A 39 -20.52 17.17 27.92
N LEU A 40 -19.49 16.99 28.75
CA LEU A 40 -18.24 16.36 28.34
C LEU A 40 -18.56 15.05 27.62
N GLY A 41 -17.92 14.84 26.47
CA GLY A 41 -17.94 13.55 25.78
C GLY A 41 -18.79 13.60 24.52
N LEU A 42 -18.16 13.97 23.40
CA LEU A 42 -18.37 13.35 22.09
C LEU A 42 -17.24 13.86 21.20
N GLY A 43 -16.21 13.03 21.03
CA GLY A 43 -15.03 13.41 20.25
C GLY A 43 -14.08 12.26 19.98
N MET A 44 -14.57 11.03 19.85
CA MET A 44 -13.81 9.90 19.29
C MET A 44 -14.74 8.98 18.51
N THR A 45 -15.22 9.46 17.37
CA THR A 45 -15.66 8.61 16.26
C THR A 45 -14.82 8.99 15.08
N GLY A 46 -13.64 8.37 14.93
CA GLY A 46 -12.74 8.79 13.86
C GLY A 46 -11.34 8.20 13.88
N PHE A 47 -11.13 7.01 14.45
CA PHE A 47 -9.89 6.28 14.16
C PHE A 47 -10.22 4.84 13.81
N MET A 48 -9.88 4.52 12.56
CA MET A 48 -9.91 3.20 11.92
C MET A 48 -11.26 2.72 11.38
N SER A 49 -11.78 3.47 10.42
CA SER A 49 -12.16 2.83 9.15
C SER A 49 -11.15 3.26 8.10
N LYS A 50 -9.96 2.65 8.13
CA LYS A 50 -9.18 2.54 6.89
C LYS A 50 -9.83 1.38 6.17
N THR A 51 -10.84 1.68 5.35
CA THR A 51 -11.12 0.84 4.19
C THR A 51 -9.76 0.58 3.54
N HIS A 52 -9.30 -0.67 3.55
CA HIS A 52 -8.20 -1.06 2.69
C HIS A 52 -8.69 -0.69 1.29
N ALA A 53 -8.19 0.43 0.75
CA ALA A 53 -8.44 0.78 -0.62
C ALA A 53 -7.96 -0.44 -1.40
N ALA A 54 -8.89 -1.10 -2.09
CA ALA A 54 -8.56 -2.23 -2.95
C ALA A 54 -7.34 -1.83 -3.78
N ILE A 55 -6.31 -2.66 -3.76
CA ILE A 55 -5.18 -2.50 -4.67
C ILE A 55 -5.80 -2.42 -6.08
N PRO A 56 -5.47 -1.41 -6.89
CA PRO A 56 -5.99 -1.30 -8.25
C PRO A 56 -5.83 -2.61 -9.01
N ASP A 57 -6.72 -2.88 -9.97
CA ASP A 57 -6.57 -4.06 -10.84
C ASP A 57 -5.14 -4.10 -11.40
N CYS A 58 -4.44 -5.18 -11.09
CA CYS A 58 -3.02 -5.26 -11.32
C CYS A 58 -2.74 -6.06 -12.60
N THR A 59 -2.12 -5.39 -13.58
CA THR A 59 -1.72 -5.95 -14.87
C THR A 59 -0.21 -5.99 -15.01
N LEU A 60 0.31 -6.75 -15.98
CA LEU A 60 1.72 -6.63 -16.37
C LEU A 60 2.00 -5.20 -16.86
N ALA A 61 3.05 -4.60 -16.31
CA ALA A 61 3.52 -3.31 -16.78
C ALA A 61 4.04 -3.43 -18.22
N PRO A 62 3.55 -2.61 -19.17
CA PRO A 62 4.11 -2.56 -20.51
C PRO A 62 5.49 -1.89 -20.47
N ALA A 63 6.47 -2.46 -21.16
CA ALA A 63 7.73 -1.77 -21.41
C ALA A 63 7.48 -0.56 -22.32
N MET A 64 7.99 0.60 -21.92
CA MET A 64 7.92 1.83 -22.71
C MET A 64 9.29 2.48 -22.83
N THR A 65 9.40 3.45 -23.74
CA THR A 65 10.62 4.23 -23.87
C THR A 65 10.93 4.98 -22.58
N GLU A 66 12.22 4.96 -22.20
CA GLU A 66 12.78 5.85 -21.18
C GLU A 66 12.59 7.33 -21.56
N GLY A 67 12.59 7.64 -22.85
CA GLY A 67 12.63 9.02 -23.34
C GLY A 67 14.00 9.68 -23.09
N PRO A 68 14.15 10.94 -23.51
CA PRO A 68 15.47 11.60 -23.56
C PRO A 68 15.89 12.27 -22.25
N PHE A 69 15.08 12.17 -21.20
CA PHE A 69 15.23 12.98 -19.97
C PHE A 69 15.56 12.16 -18.73
N TRP A 70 15.99 10.91 -18.89
CA TRP A 70 16.52 10.14 -17.78
C TRP A 70 17.89 10.68 -17.34
N VAL A 71 18.05 10.84 -16.03
CA VAL A 71 19.31 11.18 -15.38
C VAL A 71 19.36 10.36 -14.09
N ASP A 72 20.40 9.53 -13.94
CA ASP A 72 20.60 8.74 -12.73
C ASP A 72 21.30 9.59 -11.66
N GLU A 73 20.50 10.35 -10.91
CA GLU A 73 20.99 11.21 -9.82
C GLU A 73 21.30 10.42 -8.54
N ASN A 74 20.93 9.13 -8.49
CA ASN A 74 21.01 8.29 -7.29
C ASN A 74 20.40 8.94 -6.02
N LEU A 75 19.23 9.55 -6.18
CA LEU A 75 18.54 10.29 -5.11
C LEU A 75 17.49 9.43 -4.42
N THR A 76 17.88 8.78 -3.32
CA THR A 76 16.93 8.04 -2.50
C THR A 76 16.16 8.98 -1.58
N GLN A 77 14.99 9.43 -2.04
CA GLN A 77 14.11 10.35 -1.31
C GLN A 77 12.64 10.11 -1.67
N SER A 78 11.76 10.20 -0.66
CA SER A 78 10.32 10.06 -0.86
C SER A 78 9.67 11.39 -1.27
N ASP A 79 10.07 12.52 -0.69
CA ASP A 79 9.66 13.84 -1.15
C ASP A 79 10.60 14.32 -2.26
N ILE A 80 10.06 14.47 -3.48
CA ILE A 80 10.79 14.93 -4.66
C ILE A 80 10.37 16.35 -5.09
N THR A 81 9.54 17.04 -4.28
CA THR A 81 9.10 18.41 -4.57
C THR A 81 10.22 19.45 -4.43
N THR A 82 11.31 19.08 -3.77
CA THR A 82 12.54 19.87 -3.65
C THR A 82 13.68 19.19 -4.41
N GLY A 83 14.58 19.99 -4.99
CA GLY A 83 15.88 19.49 -5.49
C GLY A 83 17.00 19.83 -4.50
N THR A 84 18.10 19.08 -4.50
CA THR A 84 19.28 19.41 -3.67
C THR A 84 19.91 20.75 -4.05
N THR A 85 19.59 21.27 -5.24
CA THR A 85 20.07 22.56 -5.75
C THR A 85 18.99 23.65 -5.82
N ARG A 86 17.76 23.37 -5.35
CA ARG A 86 16.66 24.34 -5.28
C ARG A 86 16.01 24.30 -3.90
N ALA A 87 16.28 25.31 -3.08
CA ALA A 87 15.87 25.36 -1.67
C ALA A 87 14.36 25.54 -1.45
N SER A 88 13.59 25.98 -2.46
CA SER A 88 12.14 26.13 -2.36
C SER A 88 11.42 24.95 -3.01
N VAL A 89 10.39 24.45 -2.31
CA VAL A 89 9.39 23.52 -2.84
C VAL A 89 8.84 24.08 -4.16
N LEU A 90 8.72 23.22 -5.17
CA LEU A 90 8.11 23.62 -6.43
C LEU A 90 6.63 23.90 -6.27
N ASP A 91 6.17 24.98 -6.89
CA ASP A 91 4.74 25.28 -6.99
C ASP A 91 4.08 24.26 -7.94
N GLY A 92 3.00 23.66 -7.47
CA GLY A 92 2.22 22.68 -8.20
C GLY A 92 1.11 22.08 -7.34
N TYR A 93 0.19 21.36 -7.98
CA TYR A 93 -0.90 20.70 -7.29
C TYR A 93 -0.34 19.47 -6.53
N PRO A 94 -0.46 19.38 -5.19
CA PRO A 94 0.19 18.30 -4.45
C PRO A 94 -0.29 16.91 -4.87
N LEU A 95 0.65 15.99 -5.06
CA LEU A 95 0.41 14.60 -5.44
C LEU A 95 1.17 13.66 -4.49
N ASP A 96 0.43 12.86 -3.73
CA ASP A 96 0.97 11.66 -3.10
C ASP A 96 0.86 10.49 -4.07
N LEU A 97 1.95 9.76 -4.30
CA LEU A 97 1.98 8.63 -5.22
C LEU A 97 2.31 7.35 -4.46
N ASP A 98 1.35 6.42 -4.39
CA ASP A 98 1.56 5.07 -3.87
C ASP A 98 1.69 4.09 -5.04
N ILE A 99 2.84 3.42 -5.18
CA ILE A 99 3.11 2.43 -6.22
C ILE A 99 3.28 1.07 -5.57
N TYR A 100 2.57 0.07 -6.10
CA TYR A 100 2.66 -1.33 -5.68
C TYR A 100 3.22 -2.18 -6.82
N VAL A 101 4.29 -2.92 -6.53
CA VAL A 101 5.02 -3.73 -7.50
C VAL A 101 4.91 -5.18 -7.09
N PHE A 102 4.53 -6.02 -8.05
CA PHE A 102 4.40 -7.46 -7.86
C PHE A 102 5.34 -8.19 -8.81
N ASN A 103 5.81 -9.36 -8.40
CA ASN A 103 6.38 -10.29 -9.37
C ASN A 103 5.25 -10.93 -10.18
N ASN A 104 5.40 -10.97 -11.50
CA ASN A 104 4.35 -11.49 -12.32
C ASN A 104 4.82 -12.40 -13.46
N GLU A 105 4.83 -13.69 -13.14
CA GLU A 105 5.01 -14.83 -14.06
C GLU A 105 3.66 -15.40 -14.57
N SER A 106 2.51 -14.76 -14.26
CA SER A 106 1.18 -15.21 -14.75
C SER A 106 0.18 -14.04 -15.01
N SER A 107 -1.05 -14.32 -15.45
CA SER A 107 -1.96 -13.32 -16.05
C SER A 107 -2.72 -12.40 -15.08
N SER A 108 -2.50 -12.53 -13.78
CA SER A 108 -2.95 -11.61 -12.73
C SER A 108 -1.75 -11.43 -11.83
N CYS A 109 -1.34 -10.20 -11.52
CA CYS A 109 -0.20 -9.98 -10.61
C CYS A 109 -0.28 -10.94 -9.44
N GLY A 110 0.66 -11.89 -9.40
CA GLY A 110 0.62 -12.97 -8.42
C GLY A 110 0.54 -12.39 -7.01
N SER A 111 0.16 -13.20 -6.04
CA SER A 111 0.14 -12.80 -4.62
C SER A 111 1.53 -12.56 -4.01
N LEU A 112 2.56 -12.29 -4.84
CA LEU A 112 3.95 -12.12 -4.47
C LEU A 112 4.37 -10.67 -4.73
N PRO A 113 4.28 -9.78 -3.72
CA PRO A 113 4.87 -8.46 -3.81
C PRO A 113 6.37 -8.55 -4.09
N ALA A 114 6.87 -7.65 -4.93
CA ALA A 114 8.28 -7.56 -5.27
C ALA A 114 8.96 -6.55 -4.34
N SER A 115 9.56 -7.03 -3.25
CA SER A 115 10.39 -6.23 -2.35
C SER A 115 11.78 -5.98 -2.93
N ASN A 116 12.51 -4.98 -2.43
CA ASN A 116 13.89 -4.67 -2.84
C ASN A 116 14.08 -4.28 -4.32
N VAL A 117 12.99 -3.97 -5.04
CA VAL A 117 13.03 -3.30 -6.34
C VAL A 117 13.20 -1.80 -6.12
N VAL A 118 14.22 -1.21 -6.73
CA VAL A 118 14.42 0.24 -6.78
C VAL A 118 13.46 0.80 -7.82
N ILE A 119 12.56 1.69 -7.40
CA ILE A 119 11.64 2.40 -8.28
C ILE A 119 12.12 3.83 -8.39
N ASP A 120 12.56 4.21 -9.58
CA ASP A 120 12.88 5.58 -9.95
C ASP A 120 11.68 6.22 -10.64
N ILE A 121 11.40 7.47 -10.29
CA ILE A 121 10.45 8.30 -11.02
C ILE A 121 11.08 9.63 -11.40
N TRP A 122 10.65 10.14 -12.56
CA TRP A 122 10.95 11.49 -12.98
C TRP A 122 9.83 12.07 -13.83
N HIS A 123 9.58 13.36 -13.68
CA HIS A 123 8.61 14.06 -14.50
C HIS A 123 8.93 15.55 -14.63
N CYS A 124 8.21 16.22 -15.53
CA CYS A 124 8.31 17.65 -15.68
C CYS A 124 7.58 18.39 -14.55
N ASP A 125 7.99 19.63 -14.30
CA ASP A 125 7.27 20.55 -13.41
C ASP A 125 5.94 21.03 -14.03
N ALA A 126 5.23 21.91 -13.31
CA ALA A 126 3.98 22.50 -13.80
C ALA A 126 4.15 23.27 -15.12
N ALA A 127 5.37 23.74 -15.42
CA ALA A 127 5.70 24.43 -16.65
C ALA A 127 6.12 23.49 -17.80
N GLY A 128 6.11 22.17 -17.59
CA GLY A 128 6.53 21.21 -18.60
C GLY A 128 8.05 21.09 -18.75
N GLU A 129 8.82 21.56 -17.77
CA GLU A 129 10.28 21.54 -17.76
C GLU A 129 10.81 20.39 -16.91
N TYR A 130 11.78 19.64 -17.44
CA TYR A 130 12.52 18.60 -16.74
C TYR A 130 13.78 19.20 -16.12
N SER A 131 14.17 18.70 -14.94
CA SER A 131 15.44 19.05 -14.29
C SER A 131 16.62 18.30 -14.90
N GLY A 132 17.85 18.80 -14.78
CA GLY A 132 19.07 18.06 -15.08
C GLY A 132 19.41 17.92 -16.56
N VAL A 133 18.67 18.62 -17.43
CA VAL A 133 18.77 18.44 -18.89
C VAL A 133 19.00 19.76 -19.61
N SER A 134 19.43 19.66 -20.87
CA SER A 134 19.47 20.77 -21.81
C SER A 134 19.17 20.26 -23.22
N GLY A 135 18.43 21.03 -24.02
CA GLY A 135 18.02 20.62 -25.37
C GLY A 135 16.65 19.91 -25.43
N ASN A 136 16.29 19.34 -26.58
CA ASN A 136 14.98 18.71 -26.84
C ASN A 136 13.76 19.61 -26.51
N GLY A 137 13.90 20.92 -26.74
CA GLY A 137 12.85 21.89 -26.44
C GLY A 137 12.70 22.24 -24.97
N GLN A 138 13.64 21.82 -24.12
CA GLN A 138 13.71 22.17 -22.70
C GLN A 138 14.63 23.36 -22.45
N SER A 139 14.32 24.11 -21.41
CA SER A 139 15.22 25.12 -20.83
C SER A 139 16.48 24.44 -20.28
N ASN A 140 17.58 25.20 -20.13
CA ASN A 140 18.80 24.64 -19.54
C ASN A 140 18.65 24.53 -18.01
N THR A 141 18.41 23.31 -17.54
CA THR A 141 18.25 22.98 -16.12
C THR A 141 19.40 22.09 -15.61
N ALA A 142 20.54 22.06 -16.31
CA ALA A 142 21.71 21.28 -15.90
C ALA A 142 22.11 21.55 -14.44
N GLY A 143 22.38 20.49 -13.68
CA GLY A 143 22.67 20.56 -12.24
C GLY A 143 21.46 20.74 -11.34
N GLN A 144 20.24 20.85 -11.89
CA GLN A 144 19.00 20.77 -11.12
C GLN A 144 18.49 19.33 -11.09
N ASN A 145 17.83 18.93 -10.00
CA ASN A 145 17.35 17.56 -9.82
C ASN A 145 15.99 17.46 -9.12
N PHE A 146 15.19 18.54 -9.21
CA PHE A 146 13.81 18.52 -8.72
C PHE A 146 12.97 17.45 -9.45
N LEU A 147 11.92 16.95 -8.80
CA LEU A 147 10.95 15.99 -9.37
C LEU A 147 11.59 14.72 -9.94
N ARG A 148 12.71 14.31 -9.32
CA ARG A 148 13.43 13.08 -9.56
C ARG A 148 13.74 12.42 -8.23
N GLY A 149 13.63 11.10 -8.18
CA GLY A 149 14.00 10.35 -7.00
C GLY A 149 13.73 8.88 -7.15
N ASN A 150 14.26 8.11 -6.21
CA ASN A 150 13.99 6.70 -6.09
C ASN A 150 13.65 6.29 -4.67
N GLN A 151 12.96 5.18 -4.59
CA GLN A 151 12.61 4.48 -3.36
C GLN A 151 12.80 2.98 -3.60
N VAL A 152 13.07 2.25 -2.52
CA VAL A 152 13.15 0.80 -2.55
C VAL A 152 11.81 0.26 -2.06
N THR A 153 11.21 -0.65 -2.83
CA THR A 153 9.97 -1.33 -2.46
C THR A 153 10.13 -2.09 -1.14
N ASP A 154 9.17 -1.89 -0.24
CA ASP A 154 9.11 -2.60 1.03
C ASP A 154 8.66 -4.07 0.87
N ALA A 155 8.46 -4.78 1.99
CA ALA A 155 8.02 -6.18 1.98
C ALA A 155 6.63 -6.39 1.35
N SER A 156 5.82 -5.33 1.22
CA SER A 156 4.54 -5.34 0.49
C SER A 156 4.66 -4.88 -0.96
N GLY A 157 5.89 -4.75 -1.48
CA GLY A 157 6.15 -4.27 -2.82
C GLY A 157 5.82 -2.79 -3.00
N LYS A 158 5.69 -2.02 -1.91
CA LYS A 158 5.20 -0.65 -1.95
C LYS A 158 6.35 0.36 -1.91
N VAL A 159 6.21 1.42 -2.70
CA VAL A 159 6.92 2.69 -2.49
C VAL A 159 5.93 3.84 -2.41
N ARG A 160 6.34 4.94 -1.76
CA ARG A 160 5.57 6.18 -1.71
C ARG A 160 6.45 7.37 -2.07
N PHE A 161 5.91 8.24 -2.92
CA PHE A 161 6.49 9.53 -3.22
C PHE A 161 5.53 10.67 -2.86
N ARG A 162 6.09 11.81 -2.44
CA ARG A 162 5.41 13.10 -2.39
C ARG A 162 5.99 13.96 -3.51
N THR A 163 5.11 14.43 -4.39
CA THR A 163 5.46 15.21 -5.58
C THR A 163 4.37 16.23 -5.92
N ILE A 164 4.45 16.84 -7.09
CA ILE A 164 3.39 17.65 -7.69
C ILE A 164 2.81 16.94 -8.92
N TYR A 165 1.57 17.26 -9.27
CA TYR A 165 0.97 16.84 -10.53
C TYR A 165 1.80 17.37 -11.71
N PRO A 166 2.20 16.54 -12.70
CA PRO A 166 3.05 17.00 -13.79
C PRO A 166 2.35 18.03 -14.68
N GLY A 167 3.10 18.97 -15.23
CA GLY A 167 2.63 19.81 -16.33
C GLY A 167 2.56 19.03 -17.64
N TRP A 168 2.46 19.76 -18.75
CA TRP A 168 2.45 19.17 -20.09
C TRP A 168 3.54 19.79 -20.98
N TYR A 169 3.99 19.04 -21.98
CA TYR A 169 4.85 19.56 -23.03
C TYR A 169 4.39 19.02 -24.38
N SER A 170 4.71 19.75 -25.45
CA SER A 170 4.07 19.51 -26.75
C SER A 170 4.26 18.09 -27.26
N GLY A 171 3.15 17.48 -27.70
CA GLY A 171 3.15 16.17 -28.34
C GLY A 171 3.12 14.98 -27.39
N ARG A 172 2.95 15.21 -26.08
CA ARG A 172 2.89 14.16 -25.07
C ARG A 172 1.69 14.32 -24.14
N ALA A 173 1.06 13.21 -23.78
CA ALA A 173 0.11 13.14 -22.68
C ALA A 173 0.79 13.49 -21.34
N ILE A 174 0.03 13.84 -20.31
CA ILE A 174 0.59 14.04 -18.97
C ILE A 174 1.02 12.69 -18.41
N HIS A 175 2.26 12.60 -17.93
CA HIS A 175 2.82 11.34 -17.46
C HIS A 175 3.92 11.54 -16.40
N ILE A 176 4.16 10.48 -15.63
CA ILE A 176 5.36 10.31 -14.81
C ILE A 176 6.14 9.14 -15.41
N HIS A 177 7.43 9.32 -15.67
CA HIS A 177 8.25 8.19 -16.07
C HIS A 177 8.55 7.29 -14.88
N LEU A 178 8.62 5.99 -15.13
CA LEU A 178 8.93 4.98 -14.13
C LEU A 178 10.07 4.10 -14.63
N ARG A 179 11.03 3.81 -13.76
CA ARG A 179 12.05 2.79 -13.98
C ARG A 179 12.13 1.88 -12.77
N ALA A 180 12.17 0.58 -13.03
CA ALA A 180 12.40 -0.44 -12.02
C ALA A 180 13.79 -1.03 -12.21
N ARG A 181 14.57 -1.06 -11.13
CA ARG A 181 15.92 -1.62 -11.10
C ARG A 181 16.08 -2.64 -9.99
N VAL A 182 16.86 -3.68 -10.26
CA VAL A 182 17.30 -4.64 -9.23
C VAL A 182 18.81 -4.69 -9.25
N TYR A 183 19.40 -4.71 -8.06
CA TYR A 183 20.83 -4.82 -7.87
C TYR A 183 21.16 -6.13 -7.16
N ASP A 184 22.26 -6.79 -7.57
CA ASP A 184 22.80 -7.91 -6.81
C ASP A 184 23.55 -7.42 -5.55
N GLN A 185 24.01 -8.38 -4.74
CA GLN A 185 24.67 -8.10 -3.45
C GLN A 185 26.00 -7.34 -3.57
N ILE A 186 26.60 -7.27 -4.77
CA ILE A 186 27.85 -6.55 -5.03
C ILE A 186 27.60 -5.27 -5.85
N GLY A 187 26.34 -4.90 -6.08
CA GLY A 187 25.92 -3.64 -6.69
C GLY A 187 25.78 -3.66 -8.21
N ASN A 188 25.79 -4.81 -8.89
CA ASN A 188 25.51 -4.86 -10.32
C ASN A 188 24.01 -4.74 -10.58
N ASN A 189 23.63 -3.91 -11.56
CA ASN A 189 22.25 -3.85 -12.03
C ASN A 189 21.92 -5.11 -12.84
N THR A 190 21.06 -5.98 -12.30
CA THR A 190 20.65 -7.26 -12.89
C THR A 190 19.28 -7.21 -13.54
N TYR A 191 18.51 -6.16 -13.33
CA TYR A 191 17.21 -5.95 -13.95
C TYR A 191 16.98 -4.47 -14.19
N ASN A 192 16.58 -4.11 -15.41
CA ASN A 192 16.32 -2.73 -15.77
C ASN A 192 15.09 -2.64 -16.69
N PHE A 193 14.04 -2.01 -16.21
CA PHE A 193 12.76 -1.90 -16.89
C PHE A 193 12.26 -0.46 -16.85
N SER A 194 11.73 0.05 -17.96
CA SER A 194 11.17 1.39 -18.06
C SER A 194 9.72 1.33 -18.50
N SER A 195 8.89 2.18 -17.91
CA SER A 195 7.48 2.38 -18.26
C SER A 195 7.07 3.84 -17.98
N GLN A 196 5.78 4.14 -18.11
CA GLN A 196 5.23 5.47 -17.82
C GLN A 196 3.86 5.33 -17.16
N LEU A 197 3.62 6.16 -16.15
CA LEU A 197 2.35 6.31 -15.45
C LEU A 197 1.57 7.44 -16.11
N PHE A 198 0.29 7.22 -16.39
CA PHE A 198 -0.59 8.17 -17.03
C PHE A 198 -1.73 8.57 -16.12
N PHE A 199 -2.42 9.63 -16.50
CA PHE A 199 -3.49 10.23 -15.73
C PHE A 199 -4.76 10.29 -16.56
N ASP A 200 -5.91 10.22 -15.90
CA ASP A 200 -7.18 10.47 -16.56
C ASP A 200 -7.21 11.90 -17.15
N ASP A 201 -7.68 12.01 -18.40
CA ASP A 201 -7.67 13.27 -19.14
C ASP A 201 -8.63 14.31 -18.51
N SER A 202 -9.77 13.88 -17.96
CA SER A 202 -10.74 14.80 -17.35
C SER A 202 -10.21 15.39 -16.04
N ILE A 203 -9.58 14.55 -15.20
CA ILE A 203 -8.94 15.03 -13.96
C ILE A 203 -7.76 15.94 -14.28
N SER A 204 -7.00 15.62 -15.32
CA SER A 204 -5.91 16.47 -15.80
C SER A 204 -6.39 17.85 -16.21
N ASP A 205 -7.49 17.93 -16.96
CA ASP A 205 -8.03 19.21 -17.43
C ASP A 205 -8.51 20.09 -16.26
N ASP A 206 -9.12 19.50 -15.23
CA ASP A 206 -9.52 20.21 -14.00
C ASP A 206 -8.31 20.78 -13.25
N ILE A 207 -7.24 20.00 -13.09
CA ILE A 207 -6.02 20.46 -12.41
C ILE A 207 -5.31 21.54 -13.22
N LEU A 208 -5.23 21.39 -14.54
CA LEU A 208 -4.63 22.38 -15.44
C LEU A 208 -5.38 23.73 -15.44
N ALA A 209 -6.64 23.77 -15.01
CA ALA A 209 -7.40 25.01 -14.84
C ALA A 209 -7.04 25.79 -13.55
N THR A 210 -6.23 25.21 -12.66
CA THR A 210 -5.77 25.85 -11.42
C THR A 210 -4.36 26.44 -11.54
N SER A 211 -4.00 27.33 -10.61
CA SER A 211 -2.62 27.85 -10.49
C SER A 211 -1.65 26.74 -10.04
N PRO A 212 -0.41 26.68 -10.55
CA PRO A 212 0.20 27.57 -11.55
C PRO A 212 -0.03 27.15 -13.02
N TYR A 213 -0.72 26.04 -13.27
CA TYR A 213 -0.88 25.43 -14.59
C TYR A 213 -1.68 26.30 -15.57
N ASN A 214 -2.67 27.04 -15.07
CA ASN A 214 -3.62 27.82 -15.85
C ASN A 214 -3.00 28.97 -16.66
N THR A 215 -1.71 29.25 -16.48
CA THR A 215 -0.97 30.24 -17.27
C THR A 215 -0.45 29.71 -18.61
N ARG A 216 -0.52 28.39 -18.84
CA ARG A 216 0.08 27.74 -20.03
C ARG A 216 -0.88 27.52 -21.20
N GLY A 217 -2.16 27.81 -20.99
CA GLY A 217 -3.20 27.52 -21.97
C GLY A 217 -3.50 26.02 -22.07
N THR A 218 -4.18 25.63 -23.14
CA THR A 218 -4.68 24.26 -23.33
C THR A 218 -3.58 23.34 -23.84
N ARG A 219 -3.41 22.17 -23.21
CA ARG A 219 -2.51 21.12 -23.70
C ARG A 219 -2.93 20.64 -25.09
N ASN A 220 -1.94 20.23 -25.90
CA ASN A 220 -2.18 19.83 -27.29
C ASN A 220 -2.23 18.31 -27.52
N THR A 221 -2.11 17.50 -26.48
CA THR A 221 -2.10 16.03 -26.59
C THR A 221 -2.81 15.40 -25.39
N LEU A 222 -3.83 14.59 -25.71
CA LEU A 222 -4.58 13.74 -24.78
C LEU A 222 -4.03 12.31 -24.84
N ASN A 223 -4.41 11.44 -23.89
CA ASN A 223 -3.95 10.05 -23.85
C ASN A 223 -4.22 9.32 -25.18
N ASN A 224 -5.43 9.46 -25.72
CA ASN A 224 -5.83 8.83 -26.98
C ASN A 224 -5.13 9.38 -28.24
N SER A 225 -4.30 10.41 -28.10
CA SER A 225 -3.54 11.07 -29.16
C SER A 225 -2.02 10.96 -28.95
N ASP A 226 -1.57 10.46 -27.80
CA ASP A 226 -0.16 10.20 -27.50
C ASP A 226 0.25 8.83 -28.04
N ASN A 227 1.33 8.79 -28.84
CA ASN A 227 1.77 7.54 -29.48
C ASN A 227 2.41 6.53 -28.51
N ILE A 228 2.94 6.99 -27.36
CA ILE A 228 3.48 6.11 -26.32
C ILE A 228 2.33 5.48 -25.53
N TYR A 229 1.34 6.28 -25.14
CA TYR A 229 0.12 5.79 -24.48
C TYR A 229 -0.59 4.75 -25.35
N ARG A 230 -0.89 5.09 -26.61
CA ARG A 230 -1.59 4.19 -27.54
C ARG A 230 -0.78 2.97 -27.94
N GLY A 231 0.55 3.10 -27.93
CA GLY A 231 1.47 2.00 -28.24
C GLY A 231 1.55 0.97 -27.11
N ALA A 232 1.09 1.32 -25.91
CA ALA A 232 1.02 0.41 -24.79
C ALA A 232 -0.24 -0.46 -24.89
N ASN A 233 -0.06 -1.79 -24.85
CA ASN A 233 -1.19 -2.73 -24.84
C ASN A 233 -2.06 -2.59 -23.58
N SER A 234 -1.48 -2.13 -22.47
CA SER A 234 -2.14 -1.92 -21.18
C SER A 234 -1.44 -0.78 -20.43
N PRO A 235 -1.71 0.50 -20.76
CA PRO A 235 -1.10 1.64 -20.08
C PRO A 235 -1.29 1.59 -18.55
N LEU A 236 -0.33 2.16 -17.80
CA LEU A 236 -0.44 2.26 -16.34
C LEU A 236 -1.18 3.54 -15.96
N ASP A 237 -2.51 3.47 -15.92
CA ASP A 237 -3.36 4.61 -15.54
C ASP A 237 -3.49 4.72 -14.01
N LEU A 238 -3.14 5.89 -13.46
CA LEU A 238 -3.24 6.15 -12.03
C LEU A 238 -4.69 6.28 -11.56
N LEU A 239 -5.03 5.55 -10.50
CA LEU A 239 -6.28 5.76 -9.78
C LEU A 239 -6.13 6.96 -8.83
N LEU A 240 -6.75 8.09 -9.19
CA LEU A 240 -6.67 9.33 -8.43
C LEU A 240 -7.84 9.48 -7.44
N SER A 241 -7.54 10.04 -6.27
CA SER A 241 -8.52 10.42 -5.26
C SER A 241 -8.08 11.70 -4.54
N ALA A 242 -8.99 12.52 -4.05
CA ALA A 242 -8.63 13.69 -3.24
C ALA A 242 -7.95 13.24 -1.93
N ASN A 243 -6.92 13.96 -1.48
CA ASN A 243 -6.28 13.72 -0.18
C ASN A 243 -6.70 14.79 0.84
N THR A 244 -6.39 14.57 2.12
CA THR A 244 -6.76 15.47 3.22
C THR A 244 -5.93 16.75 3.30
N GLU A 245 -4.90 16.89 2.46
CA GLU A 245 -3.96 18.03 2.45
C GLU A 245 -4.24 19.00 1.31
N GLY A 246 -5.39 18.88 0.62
CA GLY A 246 -5.77 19.76 -0.49
C GLY A 246 -5.09 19.40 -1.82
N GLY A 247 -4.61 18.17 -1.95
CA GLY A 247 -4.05 17.58 -3.16
C GLY A 247 -4.77 16.32 -3.60
N VAL A 248 -4.07 15.46 -4.36
CA VAL A 248 -4.55 14.14 -4.78
C VAL A 248 -3.60 13.03 -4.33
N THR A 249 -4.15 11.85 -4.08
CA THR A 249 -3.40 10.60 -4.00
C THR A 249 -3.62 9.80 -5.27
N GLY A 250 -2.54 9.49 -5.99
CA GLY A 250 -2.51 8.54 -7.09
C GLY A 250 -2.04 7.17 -6.61
N LYS A 251 -2.77 6.13 -7.01
CA LYS A 251 -2.43 4.73 -6.72
C LYS A 251 -2.31 3.92 -7.99
N ILE A 252 -1.29 3.08 -8.06
CA ILE A 252 -1.12 2.11 -9.15
C ILE A 252 -0.55 0.81 -8.62
N ALA A 253 -0.97 -0.30 -9.20
CA ALA A 253 -0.42 -1.62 -8.96
C ALA A 253 -0.08 -2.28 -10.30
N PHE A 254 1.13 -2.84 -10.40
CA PHE A 254 1.53 -3.55 -11.61
C PHE A 254 2.50 -4.69 -11.32
N GLY A 255 2.50 -5.65 -12.24
CA GLY A 255 3.41 -6.79 -12.24
C GLY A 255 4.63 -6.53 -13.12
N LEU A 256 5.80 -6.97 -12.67
CA LEU A 256 7.01 -7.04 -13.47
C LEU A 256 7.31 -8.51 -13.80
N SER A 257 7.58 -8.80 -15.06
CA SER A 257 8.00 -10.14 -15.52
C SER A 257 9.51 -10.28 -15.50
N ASN A 258 10.02 -11.52 -15.34
CA ASN A 258 11.44 -11.85 -15.38
C ASN A 258 12.26 -11.12 -14.30
N LEU A 259 11.69 -10.91 -13.12
CA LEU A 259 12.46 -10.39 -11.99
C LEU A 259 13.52 -11.43 -11.56
N PRO A 260 14.73 -11.00 -11.16
CA PRO A 260 15.75 -11.92 -10.66
C PRO A 260 15.27 -12.69 -9.43
N ASP A 261 15.74 -13.93 -9.27
CA ASP A 261 15.42 -14.79 -8.11
C ASP A 261 15.74 -14.14 -6.76
N SER A 262 16.67 -13.18 -6.71
CA SER A 262 16.97 -12.41 -5.50
C SER A 262 15.78 -11.61 -4.97
N ILE A 263 14.87 -11.19 -5.85
CA ILE A 263 13.62 -10.53 -5.46
C ILE A 263 12.60 -11.54 -4.98
N LEU A 264 12.57 -12.72 -5.60
CA LEU A 264 11.67 -13.82 -5.21
C LEU A 264 12.00 -14.37 -3.83
N ASN A 265 13.29 -14.52 -3.53
CA ASN A 265 13.77 -15.14 -2.30
C ASN A 265 13.88 -14.18 -1.10
N ASN A 266 13.67 -12.87 -1.31
CA ASN A 266 13.61 -11.85 -0.25
C ASN A 266 12.17 -11.44 0.09
N SER A 267 11.18 -12.17 -0.43
CA SER A 267 9.77 -12.02 -0.08
C SER A 267 9.39 -12.99 1.03
N PHE A 268 8.62 -12.52 2.02
CA PHE A 268 8.00 -13.41 2.99
C PHE A 268 6.72 -14.01 2.37
N ALA A 269 6.42 -15.26 2.71
CA ALA A 269 5.25 -15.94 2.16
C ALA A 269 4.50 -16.71 3.23
N VAL A 270 3.18 -16.76 3.08
CA VAL A 270 2.29 -17.55 3.93
C VAL A 270 1.53 -18.54 3.06
N SER A 271 1.56 -19.82 3.41
CA SER A 271 0.77 -20.86 2.74
C SER A 271 0.04 -21.72 3.77
N THR A 272 -1.24 -22.00 3.54
CA THR A 272 -2.07 -22.75 4.49
C THR A 272 -2.61 -24.02 3.87
N GLN A 273 -2.42 -25.13 4.58
CA GLN A 273 -3.09 -26.40 4.33
C GLN A 273 -4.30 -26.53 5.24
N VAL A 274 -5.45 -26.84 4.64
CA VAL A 274 -6.72 -27.07 5.34
C VAL A 274 -6.95 -28.57 5.46
N GLY A 275 -7.10 -29.04 6.69
CA GLY A 275 -7.52 -30.41 7.01
C GLY A 275 -8.77 -30.42 7.88
N GLY A 276 -9.16 -31.60 8.35
CA GLY A 276 -10.35 -31.77 9.19
C GLY A 276 -11.66 -31.80 8.39
N ILE A 277 -12.77 -31.53 9.06
CA ILE A 277 -14.10 -31.42 8.44
C ILE A 277 -14.53 -29.96 8.41
N SER A 278 -15.48 -29.59 7.54
CA SER A 278 -15.90 -28.19 7.36
C SER A 278 -16.34 -27.50 8.65
N SER A 279 -16.93 -28.21 9.61
CA SER A 279 -17.33 -27.64 10.90
C SER A 279 -16.19 -27.57 11.93
N ILE A 280 -15.13 -28.35 11.76
CA ILE A 280 -13.98 -28.41 12.67
C ILE A 280 -12.70 -28.47 11.82
N PRO A 281 -12.34 -27.37 11.15
CA PRO A 281 -11.16 -27.36 10.30
C PRO A 281 -9.89 -27.35 11.14
N THR A 282 -8.83 -27.90 10.57
CA THR A 282 -7.46 -27.75 11.05
C THR A 282 -6.68 -26.93 10.02
N LEU A 283 -6.14 -25.80 10.44
CA LEU A 283 -5.34 -24.92 9.60
C LEU A 283 -3.88 -25.05 10.00
N ILE A 284 -3.07 -25.65 9.12
CA ILE A 284 -1.62 -25.75 9.26
C ILE A 284 -1.03 -24.76 8.28
N THR A 285 -0.31 -23.76 8.79
CA THR A 285 0.25 -22.69 7.98
C THR A 285 1.77 -22.73 8.03
N THR A 286 2.40 -22.66 6.87
CA THR A 286 3.84 -22.44 6.73
C THR A 286 4.08 -20.96 6.50
N LEU A 287 4.85 -20.34 7.40
CA LEU A 287 5.42 -19.02 7.23
C LEU A 287 6.85 -19.17 6.73
N THR A 288 7.13 -18.68 5.52
CA THR A 288 8.47 -18.55 4.96
C THR A 288 9.01 -17.17 5.29
N ILE A 289 10.16 -17.13 5.96
CA ILE A 289 10.84 -15.90 6.37
C ILE A 289 11.70 -15.40 5.20
N SER A 290 11.70 -14.08 4.98
CA SER A 290 12.61 -13.47 4.00
C SER A 290 14.07 -13.82 4.33
N ASN A 291 14.87 -14.17 3.32
CA ASN A 291 16.28 -14.53 3.52
C ASN A 291 17.09 -13.47 4.30
N ASP A 292 16.74 -12.19 4.16
CA ASP A 292 17.41 -11.08 4.87
C ASP A 292 17.19 -11.15 6.39
N ASP A 293 16.11 -11.80 6.84
CA ASP A 293 15.74 -11.93 8.25
C ASP A 293 16.05 -13.32 8.83
N VAL A 294 16.41 -14.31 8.00
CA VAL A 294 16.73 -15.66 8.48
C VAL A 294 17.96 -15.63 9.40
N GLY A 295 17.82 -16.23 10.59
CA GLY A 295 18.86 -16.26 11.62
C GLY A 295 18.85 -15.04 12.55
N THR A 296 18.02 -14.02 12.29
CA THR A 296 17.82 -12.90 13.22
C THR A 296 16.89 -13.31 14.37
N THR A 297 16.94 -12.58 15.48
CA THR A 297 15.95 -12.73 16.56
C THR A 297 14.72 -11.89 16.25
N GLY A 298 13.54 -12.49 16.29
CA GLY A 298 12.28 -11.82 16.01
C GLY A 298 11.08 -12.52 16.63
N ASN A 299 9.90 -12.03 16.27
CA ASN A 299 8.61 -12.51 16.72
C ASN A 299 7.77 -12.94 15.52
N ILE A 300 6.95 -13.97 15.69
CA ILE A 300 5.90 -14.36 14.75
C ILE A 300 4.55 -14.09 15.40
N PHE A 301 3.66 -13.47 14.65
CA PHE A 301 2.32 -13.09 15.09
C PHE A 301 1.28 -13.86 14.30
N VAL A 302 0.29 -14.38 15.00
CA VAL A 302 -0.88 -15.05 14.42
C VAL A 302 -2.10 -14.26 14.88
N ALA A 303 -2.88 -13.75 13.92
CA ALA A 303 -4.08 -12.97 14.20
C ALA A 303 -5.31 -13.58 13.55
N ALA A 304 -6.48 -13.34 14.15
CA ALA A 304 -7.79 -13.68 13.62
C ALA A 304 -8.68 -12.46 13.71
N GLN A 305 -9.36 -12.15 12.61
CA GLN A 305 -10.30 -11.04 12.53
C GLN A 305 -11.70 -11.58 12.27
N SER A 306 -12.67 -11.16 13.09
CA SER A 306 -14.09 -11.45 12.89
C SER A 306 -14.89 -10.16 13.05
N GLY A 307 -15.42 -9.66 11.93
CA GLY A 307 -15.97 -8.30 11.87
C GLY A 307 -14.90 -7.26 12.25
N ASP A 308 -15.23 -6.38 13.20
CA ASP A 308 -14.32 -5.33 13.68
C ASP A 308 -13.39 -5.81 14.83
N LEU A 309 -13.53 -7.06 15.26
CA LEU A 309 -12.75 -7.62 16.36
C LEU A 309 -11.51 -8.33 15.84
N THR A 310 -10.35 -7.96 16.36
CA THR A 310 -9.07 -8.62 16.09
C THR A 310 -8.60 -9.34 17.34
N TYR A 311 -8.09 -10.55 17.17
CA TYR A 311 -7.49 -11.37 18.22
C TYR A 311 -6.09 -11.77 17.79
N PHE A 312 -5.16 -11.81 18.74
CA PHE A 312 -3.81 -12.36 18.54
C PHE A 312 -3.66 -13.65 19.33
N ASN A 313 -2.94 -14.61 18.79
CA ASN A 313 -2.63 -15.87 19.46
C ASN A 313 -1.20 -15.82 19.98
N ASP A 314 -1.03 -16.02 21.29
CA ASP A 314 0.27 -16.00 21.99
C ASP A 314 0.95 -17.38 22.06
N GLY A 315 0.42 -18.37 21.33
CA GLY A 315 0.84 -19.77 21.37
C GLY A 315 0.02 -20.63 22.33
N GLU A 316 -0.73 -20.02 23.25
CA GLU A 316 -1.56 -20.72 24.24
C GLU A 316 -3.05 -20.37 24.10
N SER A 317 -3.34 -19.11 23.80
CA SER A 317 -4.68 -18.52 23.86
C SER A 317 -4.87 -17.40 22.85
N TRP A 318 -6.13 -17.14 22.51
CA TRP A 318 -6.52 -16.00 21.69
C TRP A 318 -6.87 -14.82 22.59
N ILE A 319 -6.13 -13.74 22.40
CA ILE A 319 -6.20 -12.51 23.18
C ILE A 319 -6.87 -11.43 22.31
N PRO A 320 -7.99 -10.83 22.75
CA PRO A 320 -8.62 -9.72 22.03
C PRO A 320 -7.69 -8.51 22.00
N TYR A 321 -7.47 -7.95 20.82
CA TYR A 321 -6.69 -6.72 20.67
C TYR A 321 -7.41 -5.55 21.34
N THR A 322 -6.66 -4.74 22.08
CA THR A 322 -7.11 -3.47 22.63
C THR A 322 -6.07 -2.40 22.36
N GLN A 323 -6.48 -1.15 22.17
CA GLN A 323 -5.54 -0.04 21.89
C GLN A 323 -4.59 0.26 23.06
N GLU A 324 -4.85 -0.31 24.24
CA GLU A 324 -4.02 -0.19 25.44
C GLU A 324 -2.89 -1.23 25.48
N MET A 325 -2.90 -2.23 24.59
CA MET A 325 -1.82 -3.20 24.45
C MET A 325 -0.60 -2.51 23.84
N GLY A 326 0.52 -2.49 24.57
CA GLY A 326 1.76 -1.83 24.12
C GLY A 326 2.33 -2.45 22.84
N ASP A 327 2.58 -3.76 22.84
CA ASP A 327 2.96 -4.53 21.65
C ASP A 327 2.06 -5.77 21.50
N TYR A 328 2.00 -6.32 20.28
CA TYR A 328 1.10 -7.46 20.01
C TYR A 328 1.63 -8.75 20.68
N PRO A 329 0.74 -9.62 21.19
CA PRO A 329 1.14 -10.93 21.68
C PRO A 329 1.78 -11.76 20.56
N ALA A 330 3.04 -12.16 20.74
CA ALA A 330 3.76 -13.00 19.80
C ALA A 330 3.38 -14.47 20.02
N TYR A 331 3.08 -15.18 18.93
CA TYR A 331 2.89 -16.64 18.93
C TYR A 331 4.23 -17.36 19.18
N TYR A 332 5.31 -16.78 18.67
CA TYR A 332 6.67 -17.28 18.82
C TYR A 332 7.64 -16.11 18.94
N THR A 333 8.63 -16.26 19.82
CA THR A 333 9.77 -15.34 19.95
C THR A 333 11.05 -16.15 19.94
N GLY A 334 12.00 -15.81 19.06
CA GLY A 334 13.26 -16.52 18.96
C GLY A 334 13.97 -16.29 17.63
N ILE A 335 14.84 -17.22 17.26
CA ILE A 335 15.56 -17.17 15.99
C ILE A 335 14.61 -17.52 14.84
N LEU A 336 14.54 -16.65 13.84
CA LEU A 336 13.72 -16.85 12.66
C LEU A 336 14.41 -17.85 11.73
N ASN A 337 13.93 -19.10 11.72
CA ASN A 337 14.30 -20.08 10.69
C ASN A 337 13.67 -19.73 9.34
N ALA A 338 14.22 -20.27 8.25
CA ALA A 338 13.69 -20.07 6.89
C ALA A 338 12.19 -20.42 6.77
N GLU A 339 11.73 -21.44 7.50
CA GLU A 339 10.32 -21.82 7.56
C GLU A 339 9.87 -22.07 9.00
N HIS A 340 8.63 -21.68 9.30
CA HIS A 340 7.91 -22.03 10.53
C HIS A 340 6.57 -22.64 10.18
N VAL A 341 6.33 -23.88 10.62
CA VAL A 341 5.06 -24.59 10.41
C VAL A 341 4.23 -24.49 11.69
N LEU A 342 3.09 -23.80 11.60
CA LEU A 342 2.24 -23.44 12.75
C LEU A 342 0.85 -24.03 12.57
N THR A 343 0.32 -24.66 13.62
CA THR A 343 -1.12 -25.03 13.65
C THR A 343 -1.89 -23.87 14.24
N ILE A 344 -2.50 -23.04 13.39
CA ILE A 344 -3.15 -21.80 13.82
C ILE A 344 -4.62 -22.01 14.23
N LEU A 345 -5.24 -23.10 13.78
CA LEU A 345 -6.56 -23.53 14.19
C LEU A 345 -6.61 -25.06 14.21
N SER A 346 -7.15 -25.65 15.27
CA SER A 346 -7.38 -27.09 15.35
C SER A 346 -8.38 -27.41 16.46
N GLY A 347 -9.30 -28.34 16.18
CA GLY A 347 -10.25 -28.87 17.19
C GLY A 347 -11.29 -27.87 17.69
N VAL A 348 -11.57 -26.82 16.90
CA VAL A 348 -12.58 -25.80 17.21
C VAL A 348 -13.77 -25.98 16.28
N ASP A 349 -14.97 -26.10 16.87
CA ASP A 349 -16.21 -26.06 16.08
C ASP A 349 -16.49 -24.62 15.67
N ILE A 350 -16.45 -24.38 14.37
CA ILE A 350 -16.69 -23.06 13.77
C ILE A 350 -18.14 -22.86 13.35
N THR A 351 -19.01 -23.84 13.60
CA THR A 351 -20.42 -23.77 13.23
C THR A 351 -21.09 -22.57 13.90
N GLY A 352 -21.63 -21.66 13.09
CA GLY A 352 -22.31 -20.45 13.57
C GLY A 352 -21.38 -19.26 13.84
N LEU A 353 -20.07 -19.40 13.63
CA LEU A 353 -19.19 -18.24 13.55
C LEU A 353 -19.44 -17.49 12.23
N GLY A 354 -19.31 -16.15 12.26
CA GLY A 354 -19.28 -15.34 11.05
C GLY A 354 -17.98 -15.54 10.27
N ALA A 355 -17.77 -14.77 9.21
CA ALA A 355 -16.51 -14.83 8.45
C ALA A 355 -15.31 -14.54 9.37
N ILE A 356 -14.29 -15.38 9.29
CA ILE A 356 -13.04 -15.21 10.05
C ILE A 356 -11.86 -15.21 9.10
N ASN A 357 -11.07 -14.14 9.16
CA ASN A 357 -9.82 -14.01 8.41
C ASN A 357 -8.63 -14.26 9.35
N PHE A 358 -7.76 -15.20 9.00
CA PHE A 358 -6.53 -15.48 9.73
C PHE A 358 -5.35 -14.82 9.03
N TYR A 359 -4.48 -14.16 9.80
CA TYR A 359 -3.30 -13.47 9.32
C TYR A 359 -2.05 -13.98 10.04
N LEU A 360 -0.96 -14.05 9.30
CA LEU A 360 0.37 -14.38 9.82
C LEU A 360 1.35 -13.30 9.43
N GLY A 361 2.25 -12.95 10.34
CA GLY A 361 3.32 -12.01 10.07
C GLY A 361 4.47 -12.17 11.04
N TYR A 362 5.55 -11.43 10.81
CA TYR A 362 6.72 -11.46 11.68
C TYR A 362 7.43 -10.10 11.70
N GLY A 363 8.25 -9.91 12.73
CA GLY A 363 9.08 -8.72 12.90
C GLY A 363 9.77 -8.70 14.26
N ALA A 364 10.67 -7.76 14.47
CA ALA A 364 11.29 -7.48 15.77
C ALA A 364 10.25 -7.04 16.81
N SER A 365 9.13 -6.43 16.38
CA SER A 365 7.96 -6.13 17.20
C SER A 365 6.69 -6.23 16.36
N GLY A 366 5.54 -6.28 17.03
CA GLY A 366 4.25 -6.24 16.35
C GLY A 366 4.05 -4.91 15.60
N THR A 367 4.47 -3.81 16.22
CA THR A 367 4.45 -2.48 15.59
C THR A 367 5.28 -2.45 14.30
N GLU A 368 6.50 -2.98 14.33
CA GLU A 368 7.39 -3.01 13.17
C GLU A 368 6.84 -3.92 12.06
N MET A 369 6.25 -5.06 12.41
CA MET A 369 5.54 -5.92 11.47
C MET A 369 4.44 -5.15 10.71
N ILE A 370 3.61 -4.38 11.41
CA ILE A 370 2.53 -3.59 10.79
C ILE A 370 3.08 -2.44 9.96
N GLN A 371 4.08 -1.71 10.46
CA GLN A 371 4.70 -0.59 9.75
C GLN A 371 5.34 -1.04 8.43
N ASN A 372 6.00 -2.20 8.46
CA ASN A 372 6.66 -2.77 7.28
C ASN A 372 5.72 -3.67 6.46
N SER A 373 4.43 -3.73 6.80
CA SER A 373 3.45 -4.58 6.14
C SER A 373 3.88 -6.05 6.01
N ARG A 374 4.63 -6.58 6.99
CA ARG A 374 5.13 -7.96 7.04
C ARG A 374 4.10 -8.93 7.59
N TYR A 375 2.89 -8.89 7.02
CA TYR A 375 1.81 -9.82 7.35
C TYR A 375 0.97 -10.12 6.10
N GLN A 376 0.45 -11.35 6.01
CA GLN A 376 -0.39 -11.82 4.92
C GLN A 376 -1.62 -12.55 5.46
N LEU A 377 -2.70 -12.52 4.68
CA LEU A 377 -3.86 -13.37 4.91
C LEU A 377 -3.43 -14.83 4.69
N ALA A 378 -3.55 -15.64 5.72
CA ALA A 378 -3.29 -17.07 5.68
C ALA A 378 -4.51 -17.84 5.14
N HIS A 379 -5.70 -17.54 5.67
CA HIS A 379 -6.93 -18.23 5.29
C HIS A 379 -8.17 -17.44 5.69
N SER A 380 -9.28 -17.68 4.98
CA SER A 380 -10.62 -17.17 5.33
C SER A 380 -11.58 -18.34 5.49
N LEU A 381 -12.32 -18.35 6.60
CA LEU A 381 -13.41 -19.30 6.90
C LEU A 381 -14.78 -18.68 6.65
#